data_AF-A0A6A7L8J0-F1
#
_entry.id   AF-A0A6A7L8J0-F1
#
_cell.length_a   1.000
_cell.length_b   1.000
_cell.length_c   1.000
_cell.angle_alpha   90.00
_cell.angle_beta   90.00
_cell.angle_gamma   90.00
#
_symmetry.space_group_name_H-M   'P 1'
#
loop_
_entity.id
_entity.type
_entity.pdbx_description
1 polymer ?
#
loop_
_entity_poly.entity_id
_entity_poly.type
_entity_poly.pdbx_seq_one_letter_code
_entity_poly.pdbx_strand_id
1 'polypeptide(L)' 'MKDKLSLSVELEQAKIDFLEEMARTYNLPDAGKAVRCLIDYARENTDAQPTIFDEVRCNDCGT' A
#
# COMPACT_ATOMS: atom_id res chain seq x y z
N MET A 1 7.20 -3.34 -24.02
CA MET A 1 6.15 -3.65 -23.02
C MET A 1 6.83 -3.70 -21.66
N LYS A 2 6.21 -3.17 -20.59
CA LYS A 2 6.72 -3.40 -19.23
C LYS A 2 6.26 -4.77 -18.78
N ASP A 3 7.18 -5.60 -18.32
CA ASP A 3 6.86 -6.90 -17.75
C ASP A 3 6.00 -6.71 -16.50
N LYS A 4 4.88 -7.42 -16.43
CA LYS A 4 3.99 -7.44 -15.26
C LYS A 4 4.17 -8.78 -14.57
N LEU A 5 4.65 -8.74 -13.33
CA LEU A 5 4.74 -9.91 -12.47
C LEU A 5 3.64 -9.83 -11.40
N SER A 6 3.05 -10.98 -11.08
CA SER A 6 2.09 -11.09 -9.99
C SER A 6 2.81 -11.47 -8.70
N LEU A 7 2.52 -10.73 -7.63
CA LEU A 7 2.97 -11.02 -6.27
C LEU A 7 1.73 -11.26 -5.41
N SER A 8 1.69 -12.38 -4.68
CA SER A 8 0.65 -12.66 -3.69
C SER A 8 1.19 -12.33 -2.30
N VAL A 9 0.44 -11.54 -1.52
CA VAL A 9 0.76 -11.18 -0.14
C VAL A 9 -0.47 -11.40 0.73
N GLU A 10 -0.24 -11.84 1.95
CA GLU A 10 -1.29 -11.96 2.98
C GLU A 10 -1.27 -10.70 3.84
N LEU A 11 -2.45 -10.11 4.05
CA LEU A 11 -2.64 -8.90 4.85
C LEU A 11 -3.83 -9.11 5.78
N GLU A 12 -3.79 -8.48 6.95
CA GLU A 12 -4.94 -8.40 7.84
C GLU A 12 -6.12 -7.69 7.16
N GLN A 13 -7.35 -8.04 7.56
CA GLN A 13 -8.57 -7.51 6.97
C GLN A 13 -8.59 -5.97 6.98
N ALA A 14 -8.18 -5.33 8.08
CA ALA A 14 -8.15 -3.87 8.20
C ALA A 14 -7.26 -3.19 7.14
N LYS A 15 -6.16 -3.84 6.75
CA LYS A 15 -5.26 -3.34 5.69
C LYS A 15 -5.91 -3.49 4.31
N ILE A 16 -6.65 -4.57 4.08
CA ILE A 16 -7.42 -4.76 2.85
C ILE A 16 -8.55 -3.72 2.76
N ASP A 17 -9.30 -3.53 3.85
CA ASP A 17 -10.40 -2.57 3.92
C ASP A 17 -9.91 -1.15 3.61
N PHE A 18 -8.76 -0.76 4.17
CA PHE A 18 -8.09 0.51 3.85
C PHE A 18 -7.77 0.65 2.36
N LEU A 19 -7.19 -0.39 1.73
CA LEU A 19 -6.85 -0.34 0.31
C LEU A 19 -8.10 -0.26 -0.58
N GLU A 20 -9.16 -0.96 -0.22
CA GLU A 20 -10.45 -0.86 -0.92
C GLU A 20 -11.10 0.51 -0.74
N GLU A 21 -11.04 1.09 0.45
CA GLU A 21 -11.52 2.44 0.71
C GLU A 21 -10.76 3.46 -0.13
N MET A 22 -9.43 3.37 -0.18
CA MET A 22 -8.62 4.25 -1.03
C MET A 22 -8.98 4.06 -2.51
N ALA A 23 -9.22 2.82 -2.94
CA ALA A 23 -9.67 2.57 -4.29
C ALA A 23 -11.03 3.23 -4.58
N ARG A 24 -12.00 3.14 -3.67
CA ARG A 24 -13.31 3.82 -3.81
C ARG A 24 -13.17 5.34 -3.81
N THR A 25 -12.45 5.90 -2.84
CA THR A 25 -12.28 7.35 -2.63
C THR A 25 -11.63 8.03 -3.83
N TYR A 26 -10.63 7.38 -4.44
CA TYR A 26 -9.92 7.92 -5.60
C TYR A 26 -10.38 7.33 -6.94
N ASN A 27 -11.51 6.60 -6.96
CA ASN A 27 -12.09 5.96 -8.14
C ASN A 27 -11.08 5.10 -8.93
N LEU A 28 -10.30 4.30 -8.20
CA LEU A 28 -9.34 3.34 -8.75
C LEU A 28 -10.05 2.01 -9.07
N PRO A 29 -9.57 1.26 -10.09
CA PRO A 29 -10.22 0.03 -10.54
C PRO A 29 -10.22 -1.09 -9.48
N ASP A 30 -9.19 -1.18 -8.63
CA ASP A 30 -9.04 -2.21 -7.62
C ASP A 30 -8.08 -1.78 -6.51
N ALA A 31 -8.12 -2.50 -5.38
CA ALA A 31 -7.14 -2.37 -4.30
C ALA A 31 -5.69 -2.54 -4.80
N GLY A 32 -5.48 -3.37 -5.83
CA GLY A 32 -4.17 -3.51 -6.47
C GLY A 32 -3.64 -2.20 -7.06
N LYS A 33 -4.51 -1.31 -7.56
CA LYS A 33 -4.12 0.01 -8.05
C LYS A 33 -3.75 0.93 -6.91
N ALA A 34 -4.45 0.85 -5.78
CA ALA A 34 -4.07 1.56 -4.56
C ALA A 34 -2.67 1.13 -4.10
N VAL A 35 -2.37 -0.18 -4.06
CA VAL A 35 -1.02 -0.69 -3.76
C VAL A 35 0.02 -0.14 -4.74
N ARG A 36 -0.26 -0.16 -6.05
CA ARG A 36 0.66 0.40 -7.06
C ARG A 36 0.93 1.88 -6.83
N CYS A 37 -0.09 2.67 -6.48
CA CYS A 37 0.08 4.09 -6.16
C CYS A 37 0.96 4.30 -4.92
N LEU A 38 0.80 3.49 -3.86
CA LEU A 38 1.67 3.53 -2.67
C LEU A 38 3.13 3.20 -3.03
N ILE A 39 3.35 2.15 -3.82
CA ILE A 39 4.69 1.75 -4.27
C ILE A 39 5.32 2.83 -5.16
N ASP A 40 4.57 3.37 -6.11
CA ASP A 40 5.06 4.43 -6.99
C ASP A 40 5.48 5.66 -6.17
N TYR A 41 4.66 6.07 -5.20
CA TYR A 41 5.01 7.17 -4.29
C TYR A 41 6.32 6.92 -3.50
N ALA A 42 6.47 5.73 -2.90
CA ALA A 42 7.68 5.36 -2.15
C ALA A 42 8.94 5.28 -3.04
N ARG A 43 8.77 5.00 -4.34
CA ARG A 43 9.87 4.97 -5.31
C ARG A 43 10.25 6.37 -5.79
N GLU A 44 9.28 7.25 -5.96
CA GLU A 44 9.50 8.64 -6.42
C GLU A 44 10.03 9.54 -5.30
N ASN A 45 9.72 9.24 -4.04
CA ASN A 45 10.09 10.04 -2.86
C ASN A 45 11.01 9.22 -1.94
N THR A 46 12.31 9.16 -2.27
CA THR A 46 13.29 8.33 -1.54
C THR A 46 13.49 8.76 -0.09
N ASP A 47 13.24 10.04 0.21
CA ASP A 47 13.24 10.62 1.55
C ASP A 47 12.08 10.11 2.43
N ALA A 48 11.01 9.60 1.84
CA ALA A 48 9.92 8.97 2.58
C ALA A 48 10.22 7.52 2.99
N GLN A 49 11.23 6.88 2.39
CA GLN A 49 11.54 5.45 2.63
C GLN A 49 11.90 5.14 4.08
N PRO A 50 12.75 5.93 4.78
CA PRO A 50 13.02 5.70 6.20
C PRO A 50 11.73 5.71 7.03
N THR A 51 10.83 6.65 6.80
CA THR A 51 9.53 6.73 7.50
C THR A 51 8.63 5.52 7.20
N ILE A 52 8.73 4.93 6.00
CA ILE A 52 7.92 3.78 5.58
C ILE A 52 8.49 2.45 6.12
N PHE A 53 9.81 2.31 6.20
CA PHE A 53 10.47 1.02 6.47
C PHE A 53 11.21 0.94 7.81
N ASP A 54 11.75 2.04 8.33
CA ASP A 54 12.50 2.05 9.60
C ASP A 54 11.58 2.23 10.82
N GLU A 55 10.42 2.87 10.65
CA GLU A 55 9.42 3.00 11.71
C GLU A 55 8.49 1.78 11.73
N VAL A 56 8.57 0.99 12.81
CA VAL A 56 7.56 -0.06 13.08
C VAL A 56 6.27 0.62 13.54
N ARG A 57 5.33 0.78 12.61
CA ARG A 57 3.97 1.25 12.91
C ARG A 57 3.06 0.07 13.10
N CYS A 58 2.55 -0.06 14.30
CA CYS A 58 1.58 -1.08 14.62
C CYS A 58 0.35 -0.35 15.17
N ASN A 59 -0.67 -0.26 14.31
CA ASN A 59 -1.93 0.41 14.63
C ASN A 59 -2.81 -0.43 15.56
N ASP A 60 -2.44 -1.70 15.80
CA ASP A 60 -3.21 -2.66 16.61
C ASP A 60 -2.59 -2.97 17.99
N CYS A 61 -1.30 -2.69 18.22
CA CYS A 61 -0.64 -2.96 19.53
C CYS A 61 -0.79 -1.81 20.53
N GLY A 62 -1.83 -1.00 20.36
CA GLY A 62 -2.24 0.06 21.29
C GLY A 62 -3.36 -0.34 22.26
N THR A 63 -3.64 -1.64 22.42
CA THR A 63 -4.60 -2.19 23.39
C THR A 63 -4.01 -3.33 24.19
#